data_AF-A0A537DUI9-F1
#
_entry.id   AF-A0A537DUI9-F1
#
_cell.length_a   1.000
_cell.length_b   1.000
_cell.length_c   1.000
_cell.angle_alpha   90.00
_cell.angle_beta   90.00
_cell.angle_gamma   90.00
#
_symmetry.space_group_name_H-M   'P 1'
#
loop_
_entity.id
_entity.type
_entity.pdbx_description
1 polymer ?
#
loop_
_entity_poly.entity_id
_entity_poly.type
_entity_poly.pdbx_seq_one_letter_code
_entity_poly.pdbx_strand_id
1 'polypeptide(L)'
;MFRGFGHFRKRGLRPLILTILGRSPKNGMEIMDAIENMTQGWWRPSPGSVYPMLEEMVKDGLVKKGEDGKYELTAKTRDEDEWPFGSHFAGPRSIDDMLNEISGYVSYFEDMNKTDKSKLESYSDKMRTITDRLSALVK
;
A
#
# COMPACT_ATOMS: atom_id res chain seq x y z
N MET A 1 22.75 11.36 5.67
CA MET A 1 22.69 9.95 5.23
C MET A 1 21.22 9.53 5.25
N PHE A 2 20.56 9.50 4.10
CA PHE A 2 19.11 9.31 3.99
C PHE A 2 18.74 7.82 4.08
N ARG A 3 17.98 7.41 5.11
CA ARG A 3 17.51 6.01 5.28
C ARG A 3 15.99 5.87 5.55
N GLY A 4 15.20 6.95 5.46
CA GLY A 4 13.75 6.91 5.77
C GLY A 4 12.82 6.67 4.57
N PHE A 5 13.10 7.25 3.40
CA PHE A 5 12.16 7.29 2.27
C PHE A 5 12.05 5.97 1.47
N GLY A 6 13.04 5.08 1.59
CA GLY A 6 13.05 3.78 0.90
C GLY A 6 12.10 2.75 1.54
N HIS A 7 11.80 2.88 2.83
CA HIS A 7 10.98 1.91 3.56
C HIS A 7 9.49 2.06 3.27
N PHE A 8 8.96 3.28 3.10
CA PHE A 8 7.54 3.49 2.76
C PHE A 8 7.19 3.03 1.33
N ARG A 9 8.07 3.29 0.34
CA ARG A 9 7.86 2.81 -1.04
C ARG A 9 7.99 1.30 -1.18
N LYS A 10 8.84 0.63 -0.38
CA LYS A 10 8.89 -0.83 -0.31
C LYS A 10 7.68 -1.42 0.43
N ARG A 11 7.24 -0.79 1.54
CA ARG A 11 6.11 -1.27 2.35
C ARG A 11 4.76 -1.19 1.64
N GLY A 12 4.54 -0.16 0.81
CA GLY A 12 3.29 -0.03 0.03
C GLY A 12 3.24 -0.84 -1.27
N LEU A 13 4.39 -1.31 -1.79
CA LEU A 13 4.42 -1.98 -3.10
C LEU A 13 3.89 -3.42 -3.05
N ARG A 14 4.31 -4.22 -2.06
CA ARG A 14 3.83 -5.60 -1.85
C ARG A 14 2.31 -5.70 -1.80
N PRO A 15 1.58 -4.92 -0.97
CA PRO A 15 0.12 -4.99 -0.94
C PRO A 15 -0.52 -4.58 -2.27
N LEU A 16 0.01 -3.58 -2.98
CA LEU A 16 -0.52 -3.21 -4.30
C LEU A 16 -0.36 -4.31 -5.34
N ILE A 17 0.81 -4.96 -5.39
CA ILE A 17 1.07 -6.08 -6.29
C ILE A 17 0.09 -7.22 -6.01
N LEU A 18 -0.08 -7.58 -4.73
CA LEU A 18 -1.07 -8.58 -4.35
C LEU A 18 -2.49 -8.18 -4.83
N THR A 19 -2.86 -6.88 -4.82
CA THR A 19 -4.24 -6.40 -5.12
C THR A 19 -4.52 -6.59 -6.58
N ILE A 20 -3.51 -6.31 -7.37
CA ILE A 20 -3.53 -6.44 -8.81
C ILE A 20 -3.59 -7.91 -9.21
N LEU A 21 -2.77 -8.77 -8.58
CA LEU A 21 -2.71 -10.20 -8.88
C LEU A 21 -3.91 -10.98 -8.35
N GLY A 22 -4.59 -10.49 -7.31
CA GLY A 22 -5.84 -11.06 -6.81
C GLY A 22 -7.00 -10.95 -7.79
N ARG A 23 -6.91 -10.06 -8.80
CA ARG A 23 -7.92 -9.93 -9.86
C ARG A 23 -7.62 -10.82 -11.07
N SER A 24 -6.36 -10.93 -11.47
CA SER A 24 -5.92 -11.70 -12.64
C SER A 24 -4.40 -11.86 -12.63
N PRO A 25 -3.84 -12.96 -13.20
CA PRO A 25 -2.41 -13.06 -13.45
C PRO A 25 -1.89 -11.93 -14.34
N LYS A 26 -0.72 -11.36 -14.00
CA LYS A 26 -0.11 -10.23 -14.75
C LYS A 26 1.41 -10.32 -14.81
N ASN A 27 2.01 -9.82 -15.88
CA ASN A 27 3.45 -9.62 -15.97
C ASN A 27 3.90 -8.34 -15.24
N GLY A 28 5.22 -8.15 -15.08
CA GLY A 28 5.77 -7.01 -14.35
C GLY A 28 5.39 -5.63 -14.92
N MET A 29 5.26 -5.51 -16.24
CA MET A 29 4.83 -4.26 -16.89
C MET A 29 3.36 -3.96 -16.63
N GLU A 30 2.49 -4.96 -16.81
CA GLU A 30 1.06 -4.83 -16.53
C GLU A 30 0.79 -4.48 -15.05
N ILE A 31 1.65 -4.95 -14.13
CA ILE A 31 1.60 -4.57 -12.71
C ILE A 31 1.97 -3.10 -12.52
N MET A 32 3.06 -2.63 -13.14
CA MET A 32 3.46 -1.21 -13.08
C MET A 32 2.36 -0.29 -13.60
N ASP A 33 1.76 -0.65 -14.75
CA ASP A 33 0.68 0.13 -15.38
C ASP A 33 -0.60 0.08 -14.55
N ALA A 34 -0.92 -1.05 -13.92
CA ALA A 34 -2.07 -1.14 -13.02
C ALA A 34 -1.90 -0.25 -11.78
N ILE A 35 -0.69 -0.15 -11.21
CA ILE A 35 -0.41 0.76 -10.08
C ILE A 35 -0.54 2.22 -10.51
N GLU A 36 -0.03 2.58 -11.68
CA GLU A 36 -0.19 3.92 -12.23
C GLU A 36 -1.67 4.29 -12.41
N ASN A 37 -2.46 3.38 -12.98
CA ASN A 37 -3.90 3.59 -13.16
C ASN A 37 -4.66 3.70 -11.82
N MET A 38 -4.33 2.85 -10.84
CA MET A 38 -4.94 2.91 -9.49
C MET A 38 -4.63 4.21 -8.77
N THR A 39 -3.47 4.81 -9.04
CA THR A 39 -3.03 6.08 -8.45
C THR A 39 -3.39 7.30 -9.30
N GLN A 40 -4.25 7.14 -10.32
CA GLN A 40 -4.64 8.21 -11.25
C GLN A 40 -3.42 8.91 -11.88
N GLY A 41 -2.38 8.16 -12.18
CA GLY A 41 -1.13 8.65 -12.79
C GLY A 41 -0.16 9.30 -11.81
N TRP A 42 -0.48 9.40 -10.51
CA TRP A 42 0.38 10.09 -9.55
C TRP A 42 1.64 9.29 -9.21
N TRP A 43 1.63 7.97 -9.42
CA TRP A 43 2.79 7.13 -9.16
C TRP A 43 2.84 5.88 -10.02
N ARG A 44 3.94 5.74 -10.77
CA ARG A 44 4.33 4.48 -11.42
C ARG A 44 5.62 3.95 -10.79
N PRO A 45 5.62 2.73 -10.21
CA PRO A 45 6.85 2.16 -9.66
C PRO A 45 7.83 1.79 -10.78
N SER A 46 9.12 1.81 -10.46
CA SER A 46 10.16 1.46 -11.43
C SER A 46 10.36 -0.06 -11.54
N PRO A 47 10.85 -0.57 -12.67
CA PRO A 47 11.25 -1.99 -12.81
C PRO A 47 12.17 -2.46 -11.68
N GLY A 48 13.15 -1.62 -11.30
CA GLY A 48 14.10 -1.92 -10.21
C GLY A 48 13.48 -1.96 -8.81
N SER A 49 12.22 -1.60 -8.65
CA SER A 49 11.45 -1.80 -7.41
C SER A 49 10.48 -2.98 -7.51
N VAL A 50 9.86 -3.18 -8.68
CA VAL A 50 8.85 -4.22 -8.92
C VAL A 50 9.47 -5.61 -9.03
N TYR A 51 10.51 -5.79 -9.84
CA TYR A 51 11.08 -7.13 -10.05
C TYR A 51 11.72 -7.71 -8.79
N PRO A 52 12.53 -6.96 -8.01
CA PRO A 52 13.04 -7.50 -6.75
C PRO A 52 11.94 -7.84 -5.75
N MET A 53 10.84 -7.07 -5.72
CA MET A 53 9.70 -7.38 -4.86
C MET A 53 8.97 -8.65 -5.32
N LEU A 54 8.78 -8.84 -6.62
CA LEU A 54 8.19 -10.07 -7.17
C LEU A 54 9.07 -11.29 -6.89
N GLU A 55 10.39 -11.18 -7.00
CA GLU A 55 11.33 -12.24 -6.63
C GLU A 55 11.23 -12.59 -5.14
N GLU A 56 11.15 -11.58 -4.27
CA GLU A 56 10.93 -11.77 -2.83
C GLU A 56 9.61 -12.49 -2.57
N MET A 57 8.52 -12.07 -3.22
CA MET A 57 7.20 -12.69 -3.09
C MET A 57 7.16 -14.12 -3.65
N VAL A 58 7.93 -14.43 -4.71
CA VAL A 58 8.09 -15.81 -5.21
C VAL A 58 8.83 -16.66 -4.17
N LYS A 59 9.92 -16.13 -3.61
CA LYS A 59 10.69 -16.81 -2.57
C LYS A 59 9.88 -17.05 -1.30
N ASP A 60 9.06 -16.09 -0.91
CA ASP A 60 8.12 -16.19 0.20
C ASP A 60 6.96 -17.16 -0.11
N GLY A 61 6.82 -17.59 -1.37
CA GLY A 61 5.76 -18.50 -1.81
C GLY A 61 4.40 -17.82 -1.92
N LEU A 62 4.35 -16.49 -1.92
CA LEU A 62 3.13 -15.70 -2.08
C LEU A 62 2.64 -15.59 -3.51
N VAL A 63 3.55 -15.64 -4.48
CA VAL A 63 3.22 -15.62 -5.90
C VAL A 63 4.02 -16.71 -6.61
N LYS A 64 3.49 -17.23 -7.70
CA LYS A 64 4.25 -18.09 -8.62
C LYS A 64 4.37 -17.39 -9.97
N LYS A 65 5.49 -17.63 -10.64
CA LYS A 65 5.75 -17.14 -12.00
C LYS A 65 5.43 -18.25 -12.99
N GLY A 66 4.47 -18.02 -13.88
CA GLY A 66 4.11 -18.92 -14.96
C GLY A 66 5.16 -18.92 -16.08
N GLU A 67 5.08 -19.94 -16.95
CA GLU A 67 5.95 -20.06 -18.13
C GLU A 67 5.74 -18.92 -19.14
N ASP A 68 4.56 -18.31 -19.13
CA ASP A 68 4.21 -17.12 -19.91
C ASP A 68 4.79 -15.81 -19.33
N GLY A 69 5.54 -15.90 -18.23
CA GLY A 69 6.16 -14.77 -17.54
C GLY A 69 5.20 -13.96 -16.67
N LYS A 70 3.94 -14.39 -16.52
CA LYS A 70 2.98 -13.76 -15.62
C LYS A 70 3.13 -14.27 -14.20
N TYR A 71 2.77 -13.44 -13.24
CA TYR A 71 2.72 -13.77 -11.82
C TYR A 71 1.27 -14.00 -11.43
N GLU A 72 1.04 -14.96 -10.54
CA GLU A 72 -0.28 -15.29 -9.99
C GLU A 72 -0.15 -15.62 -8.49
N LEU A 73 -1.21 -15.36 -7.72
CA LEU A 73 -1.23 -15.66 -6.29
C LEU A 73 -1.20 -17.18 -6.04
N THR A 74 -0.61 -17.59 -4.94
CA THR A 74 -0.62 -19.00 -4.49
C THR A 74 -1.71 -19.22 -3.44
N ALA A 75 -1.90 -20.48 -3.02
CA ALA A 75 -2.77 -20.77 -1.87
C ALA A 75 -2.24 -20.16 -0.56
N LYS A 76 -0.90 -20.14 -0.38
CA LYS A 76 -0.22 -19.58 0.81
C LYS A 76 -0.51 -18.08 1.01
N THR A 77 -0.80 -17.35 -0.07
CA THR A 77 -1.23 -15.95 0.03
C THR A 77 -2.46 -15.76 0.89
N ARG A 78 -3.37 -16.75 0.91
CA ARG A 78 -4.60 -16.71 1.70
C ARG A 78 -4.37 -17.04 3.17
N ASP A 79 -3.28 -17.76 3.49
CA ASP A 79 -2.89 -18.11 4.85
C ASP A 79 -2.07 -16.98 5.52
N GLU A 80 -1.37 -16.16 4.73
CA GLU A 80 -0.64 -14.97 5.22
C GLU A 80 -1.57 -13.77 5.56
N ASP A 81 -2.89 -13.90 5.37
CA ASP A 81 -3.91 -12.93 5.82
C ASP A 81 -3.96 -12.78 7.36
N GLU A 82 -3.21 -13.61 8.10
CA GLU A 82 -3.03 -13.59 9.57
C GLU A 82 -1.77 -12.83 10.05
N TRP A 83 -0.97 -12.21 9.16
CA TRP A 83 0.22 -11.44 9.58
C TRP A 83 -0.17 -10.10 10.28
N PRO A 84 0.47 -9.71 11.41
CA PRO A 84 0.04 -8.62 12.31
C PRO A 84 0.13 -7.20 11.74
N PHE A 85 0.37 -7.05 10.44
CA PHE A 85 0.31 -5.77 9.72
C PHE A 85 -0.76 -5.74 8.62
N GLY A 86 -1.71 -6.68 8.62
CA GLY A 86 -3.03 -6.53 8.00
C GLY A 86 -3.01 -6.15 6.52
N SER A 87 -3.13 -7.14 5.66
CA SER A 87 -3.47 -6.99 4.25
C SER A 87 -4.66 -6.03 4.07
N HIS A 88 -4.49 -4.90 3.36
CA HIS A 88 -5.55 -3.96 2.92
C HIS A 88 -6.60 -4.59 1.95
N PHE A 89 -6.78 -5.92 1.98
CA PHE A 89 -7.57 -6.73 1.04
C PHE A 89 -8.95 -7.07 1.56
N ALA A 90 -9.05 -7.23 2.86
CA ALA A 90 -10.30 -7.00 3.54
C ALA A 90 -10.19 -5.57 4.09
N GLY A 91 -11.22 -4.75 3.93
CA GLY A 91 -11.31 -3.54 4.76
C GLY A 91 -11.13 -3.90 6.24
N PRO A 92 -10.80 -2.93 7.08
CA PRO A 92 -10.49 -3.17 8.49
C PRO A 92 -11.53 -4.10 9.12
N ARG A 93 -11.06 -5.26 9.62
CA ARG A 93 -11.92 -6.36 10.09
C ARG A 93 -12.39 -6.13 11.53
N SER A 94 -11.72 -5.20 12.22
CA SER A 94 -12.02 -4.77 13.58
C SER A 94 -11.93 -3.24 13.71
N ILE A 95 -12.47 -2.70 14.80
CA ILE A 95 -12.32 -1.28 15.15
C ILE A 95 -10.83 -0.94 15.34
N ASP A 96 -10.04 -1.84 15.94
CA ASP A 96 -8.60 -1.64 16.13
C ASP A 96 -7.86 -1.52 14.79
N ASP A 97 -8.24 -2.31 13.77
CA ASP A 97 -7.67 -2.17 12.42
C ASP A 97 -7.98 -0.80 11.82
N MET A 98 -9.23 -0.31 11.98
CA MET A 98 -9.64 1.01 11.52
C MET A 98 -8.80 2.11 12.17
N LEU A 99 -8.60 2.01 13.48
CA LEU A 99 -7.84 2.98 14.26
C LEU A 99 -6.35 2.96 13.88
N ASN A 100 -5.76 1.76 13.72
CA ASN A 100 -4.39 1.61 13.28
C ASN A 100 -4.16 2.19 11.87
N GLU A 101 -5.10 1.98 10.95
CA GLU A 101 -5.04 2.54 9.60
C GLU A 101 -5.13 4.07 9.61
N ILE A 102 -6.07 4.64 10.40
CA ILE A 102 -6.16 6.10 10.62
C ILE A 102 -4.84 6.63 11.19
N SER A 103 -4.28 5.99 12.22
CA SER A 103 -2.99 6.39 12.79
C SER A 103 -1.86 6.35 11.77
N GLY A 104 -1.81 5.33 10.92
CA GLY A 104 -0.81 5.23 9.84
C GLY A 104 -0.89 6.39 8.84
N TYR A 105 -2.10 6.78 8.42
CA TYR A 105 -2.28 7.94 7.53
C TYR A 105 -1.93 9.26 8.21
N VAL A 106 -2.26 9.43 9.49
CA VAL A 106 -1.87 10.62 10.26
C VAL A 106 -0.34 10.75 10.32
N SER A 107 0.38 9.67 10.64
CA SER A 107 1.85 9.69 10.63
C SER A 107 2.44 10.04 9.25
N TYR A 108 1.82 9.56 8.17
CA TYR A 108 2.21 9.94 6.81
C TYR A 108 2.04 11.44 6.54
N PHE A 109 0.91 12.03 6.97
CA PHE A 109 0.69 13.47 6.86
C PHE A 109 1.67 14.27 7.72
N GLU A 110 2.00 13.81 8.91
CA GLU A 110 3.01 14.46 9.75
C GLU A 110 4.38 14.49 9.07
N ASP A 111 4.80 13.40 8.46
CA ASP A 111 6.05 13.33 7.72
C ASP A 111 6.01 14.16 6.43
N MET A 112 4.87 14.21 5.75
CA MET A 112 4.66 15.12 4.62
C MET A 112 4.74 16.59 5.06
N ASN A 113 4.15 16.94 6.20
CA ASN A 113 4.17 18.29 6.74
C ASN A 113 5.60 18.74 7.13
N LYS A 114 6.42 17.81 7.64
CA LYS A 114 7.84 18.07 7.94
C LYS A 114 8.69 18.28 6.69
N THR A 115 8.34 17.62 5.59
CA THR A 115 9.14 17.64 4.35
C THR A 115 8.71 18.72 3.36
N ASP A 116 7.40 18.97 3.25
CA ASP A 116 6.82 19.95 2.34
C ASP A 116 5.42 20.37 2.82
N LYS A 117 5.39 21.39 3.67
CA LYS A 117 4.16 21.93 4.28
C LYS A 117 3.11 22.39 3.26
N SER A 118 3.55 22.91 2.11
CA SER A 118 2.65 23.47 1.09
C SER A 118 1.68 22.43 0.50
N LYS A 119 2.06 21.15 0.52
CA LYS A 119 1.22 20.05 0.02
C LYS A 119 -0.05 19.82 0.82
N LEU A 120 -0.08 20.22 2.09
CA LEU A 120 -1.22 20.01 2.98
C LEU A 120 -2.07 21.28 3.16
N GLU A 121 -1.57 22.45 2.76
CA GLU A 121 -2.26 23.72 2.98
C GLU A 121 -3.65 23.73 2.34
N SER A 122 -3.77 23.25 1.10
CA SER A 122 -5.04 23.15 0.36
C SER A 122 -6.03 22.14 0.95
N TYR A 123 -5.61 21.34 1.93
CA TYR A 123 -6.43 20.31 2.58
C TYR A 123 -6.74 20.61 4.05
N SER A 124 -6.27 21.73 4.59
CA SER A 124 -6.40 22.10 6.01
C SER A 124 -7.84 22.08 6.52
N ASP A 125 -8.79 22.61 5.73
CA ASP A 125 -10.21 22.64 6.10
C ASP A 125 -10.84 21.25 6.14
N LYS A 126 -10.42 20.36 5.23
CA LYS A 126 -10.87 18.96 5.22
C LYS A 126 -10.33 18.21 6.44
N MET A 127 -9.05 18.40 6.78
CA MET A 127 -8.46 17.81 7.97
C MET A 127 -9.16 18.29 9.25
N ARG A 128 -9.44 19.60 9.35
CA ARG A 128 -10.19 20.16 10.47
C ARG A 128 -11.58 19.53 10.61
N THR A 129 -12.31 19.41 9.50
CA THR A 129 -13.63 18.76 9.48
C THR A 129 -13.58 17.31 9.99
N ILE A 130 -12.56 16.55 9.60
CA ILE A 130 -12.36 15.17 10.06
C ILE A 130 -12.08 15.14 11.57
N THR A 131 -11.19 16.00 12.05
CA THR A 131 -10.87 16.12 13.49
C THR A 131 -12.10 16.46 14.32
N ASP A 132 -12.93 17.39 13.87
CA ASP A 132 -14.16 17.79 14.58
C ASP A 132 -15.15 16.64 14.68
N ARG A 133 -15.33 15.89 13.58
CA ARG A 133 -16.19 14.70 13.54
C ARG A 133 -15.70 13.61 14.48
N LEU A 134 -14.39 13.30 14.47
CA LEU A 134 -13.80 12.31 15.36
C LEU A 134 -13.92 12.74 16.83
N SER A 135 -13.66 14.01 17.12
CA SER A 135 -13.76 14.56 18.49
C SER A 135 -15.17 14.49 19.05
N ALA A 136 -16.20 14.59 18.21
CA ALA A 136 -17.59 14.46 18.63
C ALA A 136 -17.98 13.03 19.04
N LEU A 137 -17.24 12.00 18.62
CA LEU A 137 -17.52 10.59 18.93
C LEU A 137 -16.99 10.14 20.30
N VAL A 138 -16.04 10.88 20.86
CA VAL A 138 -15.35 10.55 22.11
C VAL A 138 -15.78 11.46 23.27
N LYS A 139 -16.92 12.15 23.10
CA LYS A 139 -17.52 13.04 24.10
C LYS A 139 -18.51 12.30 24.99
#